data_AF-A0A1R3L3M7-F1
#
_entry.id   AF-A0A1R3L3M7-F1
#
_cell.length_a   1.000
_cell.length_b   1.000
_cell.length_c   1.000
_cell.angle_alpha   90.00
_cell.angle_beta   90.00
_cell.angle_gamma   90.00
#
_symmetry.space_group_name_H-M   'P 1'
#
loop_
_entity.id
_entity.type
_entity.pdbx_description
1 polymer ?
#
loop_
_entity_poly.entity_id
_entity_poly.type
_entity_poly.pdbx_seq_one_letter_code
_entity_poly.pdbx_strand_id
1 'polypeptide(L)'
;MGRLEYYRGHYNKSGYLELRRRGRSPYCLFRLVLLGSYLALGVACFGFGAFHVTGLYGPGIWVSDPYGLTGKVQPVNPAWGVEGFDPFVPGGIASHHIAAGTLGILAGLFHLSVPFVVAGTMWYGSATTPIELFGPTRYQWDQGYFQQEIYRRVSAGLAENQSLSEAWSKIPEKLAFYDYIGNNPAKGGLFRAGSMDNGDGIAVGWLGHPIFRDKEGRELFVRRMPTFFETFPVVLVDGDGIVRADVPF
;
A
#
# COMPACT_ATOMS: atom_id res chain seq x y z
N MET A 1 -60.45 -33.91 -15.93
CA MET A 1 -59.93 -32.80 -16.76
C MET A 1 -60.24 -31.49 -16.02
N GLY A 2 -59.38 -31.12 -15.06
CA GLY A 2 -59.61 -29.98 -14.14
C GLY A 2 -58.88 -28.73 -14.63
N ARG A 3 -59.61 -27.63 -14.74
CA ARG A 3 -59.20 -26.35 -15.36
C ARG A 3 -58.26 -25.58 -14.42
N LEU A 4 -57.08 -25.20 -14.91
CA LEU A 4 -56.16 -24.26 -14.23
C LEU A 4 -56.75 -22.84 -14.30
N GLU A 5 -57.17 -22.29 -13.16
CA GLU A 5 -57.55 -20.88 -13.06
C GLU A 5 -56.33 -20.02 -12.70
N TYR A 6 -55.99 -19.10 -13.62
CA TYR A 6 -54.89 -18.15 -13.48
C TYR A 6 -55.42 -16.90 -12.75
N TYR A 7 -55.19 -16.80 -11.43
CA TYR A 7 -55.52 -15.58 -10.69
C TYR A 7 -54.50 -14.48 -10.98
N ARG A 8 -54.89 -13.50 -11.80
CA ARG A 8 -54.15 -12.28 -12.09
C ARG A 8 -54.23 -11.35 -10.87
N GLY A 9 -53.26 -11.46 -9.97
CA GLY A 9 -53.14 -10.56 -8.81
C GLY A 9 -52.76 -9.14 -9.25
N HIS A 10 -53.53 -8.15 -8.79
CA HIS A 10 -53.29 -6.72 -9.01
C HIS A 10 -51.88 -6.30 -8.58
N TYR A 11 -51.11 -5.72 -9.51
CA TYR A 11 -49.86 -5.03 -9.21
C TYR A 11 -50.16 -3.77 -8.39
N ASN A 12 -49.59 -3.69 -7.19
CA ASN A 12 -49.62 -2.47 -6.39
C ASN A 12 -48.74 -1.39 -7.08
N LYS A 13 -49.28 -0.19 -7.30
CA LYS A 13 -48.68 0.91 -8.10
C LYS A 13 -47.42 1.55 -7.50
N SER A 14 -46.73 0.94 -6.53
CA SER A 14 -45.58 1.59 -5.86
C SER A 14 -44.20 1.03 -6.22
N GLY A 15 -44.08 -0.01 -7.06
CA GLY A 15 -42.76 -0.51 -7.48
C GLY A 15 -41.93 -1.17 -6.37
N TYR A 16 -42.47 -1.35 -5.17
CA TYR A 16 -41.82 -2.07 -4.09
C TYR A 16 -42.14 -3.57 -4.16
N LEU A 17 -41.13 -4.39 -4.43
CA LEU A 17 -41.16 -5.83 -4.19
C LEU A 17 -41.12 -6.06 -2.67
N GLU A 18 -42.28 -6.16 -2.01
CA GLU A 18 -42.35 -6.65 -0.64
C GLU A 18 -42.07 -8.16 -0.61
N LEU A 19 -40.88 -8.54 -0.13
CA LEU A 19 -40.56 -9.92 0.27
C LEU A 19 -41.37 -10.30 1.53
N ARG A 20 -42.68 -10.44 1.39
CA ARG A 20 -43.58 -10.97 2.44
C ARG A 20 -44.03 -12.37 2.05
N ARG A 21 -43.48 -13.40 2.71
CA ARG A 21 -44.02 -14.75 2.61
C ARG A 21 -45.26 -14.86 3.49
N ARG A 22 -46.41 -15.17 2.88
CA ARG A 22 -47.72 -15.34 3.53
C ARG A 22 -47.58 -16.25 4.77
N GLY A 23 -47.80 -15.70 5.97
CA GLY A 23 -47.90 -16.46 7.22
C GLY A 23 -46.67 -16.52 8.14
N ARG A 24 -45.54 -15.85 7.83
CA ARG A 24 -44.42 -15.69 8.80
C ARG A 24 -44.16 -14.23 9.13
N SER A 25 -43.84 -13.97 10.40
CA SER A 25 -43.50 -12.64 10.91
C SER A 25 -42.32 -12.03 10.14
N PRO A 26 -42.34 -10.73 9.78
CA PRO A 26 -41.24 -10.04 9.08
C PRO A 26 -39.88 -10.21 9.76
N TYR A 27 -39.88 -10.28 11.09
CA TYR A 27 -38.69 -10.50 11.90
C TYR A 27 -38.02 -11.87 11.68
N CYS A 28 -38.79 -12.91 11.31
CA CYS A 28 -38.27 -14.25 11.05
C CYS A 28 -37.55 -14.32 9.69
N LEU A 29 -38.11 -13.65 8.67
CA LEU A 29 -37.49 -13.58 7.34
C LEU A 29 -36.21 -12.73 7.36
N PHE A 30 -36.24 -11.58 8.06
CA PHE A 30 -35.10 -10.70 8.23
C PHE A 30 -33.92 -11.40 8.93
N ARG A 31 -34.18 -12.17 10.00
CA ARG A 31 -33.14 -12.96 10.69
C ARG A 31 -32.53 -14.05 9.83
N LEU A 32 -33.31 -14.76 9.03
CA LEU A 32 -32.82 -15.79 8.11
C LEU A 32 -31.97 -15.21 6.99
N VAL A 33 -32.36 -14.06 6.44
CA VAL A 33 -31.60 -13.38 5.38
C VAL A 33 -30.28 -12.83 5.91
N LEU A 34 -30.28 -12.20 7.09
CA LEU A 34 -29.05 -11.73 7.75
C LEU A 34 -28.12 -12.90 8.05
N LEU A 35 -28.61 -13.95 8.73
CA LEU A 35 -27.81 -15.14 9.05
C LEU A 35 -27.24 -15.79 7.78
N GLY A 36 -28.05 -15.92 6.73
CA GLY A 36 -27.61 -16.45 5.44
C GLY A 36 -26.54 -15.59 4.77
N SER A 37 -26.67 -14.26 4.81
CA SER A 37 -25.66 -13.36 4.25
C SER A 37 -24.33 -13.41 5.00
N TYR A 38 -24.34 -13.44 6.34
CA TYR A 38 -23.10 -13.53 7.11
C TYR A 38 -22.43 -14.90 6.99
N LEU A 39 -23.22 -15.99 6.90
CA LEU A 39 -22.67 -17.32 6.62
C LEU A 39 -21.98 -17.36 5.26
N ALA A 40 -22.61 -16.81 4.21
CA ALA A 40 -22.02 -16.75 2.88
C ALA A 40 -20.72 -15.92 2.85
N LEU A 41 -20.71 -14.77 3.54
CA LEU A 41 -19.52 -13.93 3.68
C LEU A 41 -18.40 -14.63 4.47
N GLY A 42 -18.75 -15.36 5.53
CA GLY A 42 -17.80 -16.16 6.31
C GLY A 42 -17.12 -17.25 5.48
N VAL A 43 -17.90 -17.99 4.69
CA VAL A 43 -17.37 -19.01 3.75
C VAL A 43 -16.46 -18.37 2.70
N ALA A 44 -16.86 -17.24 2.13
CA ALA A 44 -16.04 -16.52 1.15
C ALA A 44 -14.72 -16.02 1.76
N CYS A 45 -14.77 -15.44 2.96
CA CYS A 45 -13.60 -14.95 3.70
C CYS A 45 -12.63 -16.08 4.04
N PHE A 46 -13.15 -17.18 4.60
CA PHE A 46 -12.36 -18.37 4.91
C PHE A 46 -11.72 -18.93 3.65
N GLY A 47 -12.50 -19.10 2.57
CA GLY A 47 -12.00 -19.66 1.32
C GLY A 47 -10.91 -18.80 0.67
N PHE A 48 -11.06 -17.47 0.72
CA PHE A 48 -10.02 -16.56 0.24
C PHE A 48 -8.72 -16.74 1.02
N GLY A 49 -8.77 -16.73 2.35
CA GLY A 49 -7.59 -16.95 3.20
C GLY A 49 -6.97 -18.34 3.00
N ALA A 50 -7.77 -19.40 3.12
CA ALA A 50 -7.32 -20.78 3.16
C ALA A 50 -6.83 -21.33 1.82
N PHE A 51 -7.35 -20.80 0.69
CA PHE A 51 -7.02 -21.33 -0.64
C PHE A 51 -6.28 -20.32 -1.53
N HIS A 52 -6.77 -19.08 -1.61
CA HIS A 52 -6.21 -18.09 -2.53
C HIS A 52 -4.91 -17.51 -1.98
N VAL A 53 -4.93 -16.98 -0.75
CA VAL A 53 -3.76 -16.29 -0.13
C VAL A 53 -2.64 -17.27 0.21
N THR A 54 -2.97 -18.44 0.76
CA THR A 54 -1.99 -19.49 1.07
C THR A 54 -1.37 -20.14 -0.16
N GLY A 55 -1.93 -19.91 -1.34
CA GLY A 55 -1.52 -20.58 -2.57
C GLY A 55 -1.90 -22.07 -2.64
N LEU A 56 -2.70 -22.59 -1.70
CA LEU A 56 -3.11 -24.01 -1.71
C LEU A 56 -3.96 -24.35 -2.96
N TYR A 57 -4.81 -23.43 -3.38
CA TYR A 57 -5.60 -23.56 -4.62
C TYR A 57 -5.77 -22.21 -5.33
N GLY A 58 -4.76 -21.36 -5.24
CA GLY A 58 -4.74 -20.03 -5.84
C GLY A 58 -3.31 -19.51 -6.02
N PRO A 59 -3.16 -18.29 -6.54
CA PRO A 59 -1.83 -17.75 -6.89
C PRO A 59 -1.05 -17.19 -5.69
N GLY A 60 -1.69 -16.99 -4.55
CA GLY A 60 -1.13 -16.19 -3.45
C GLY A 60 -1.41 -14.69 -3.62
N ILE A 61 -0.59 -13.85 -3.01
CA ILE A 61 -0.72 -12.38 -3.04
C ILE A 61 0.61 -11.71 -3.36
N TRP A 62 0.59 -10.42 -3.68
CA TRP A 62 1.81 -9.64 -3.86
C TRP A 62 2.59 -9.51 -2.55
N VAL A 63 3.89 -9.79 -2.59
CA VAL A 63 4.83 -9.59 -1.49
C VAL A 63 6.12 -9.02 -2.08
N SER A 64 6.81 -8.18 -1.31
CA SER A 64 8.09 -7.58 -1.72
C SER A 64 9.10 -7.55 -0.58
N ASP A 65 10.33 -7.20 -0.91
CA ASP A 65 11.37 -6.84 0.05
C ASP A 65 11.10 -5.45 0.68
N PRO A 66 11.79 -5.10 1.79
CA PRO A 66 11.55 -3.83 2.50
C PRO A 66 11.74 -2.55 1.68
N TYR A 67 12.41 -2.62 0.52
CA TYR A 67 12.69 -1.49 -0.35
C TYR A 67 11.96 -1.57 -1.69
N GLY A 68 11.03 -2.52 -1.87
CA GLY A 68 10.18 -2.61 -3.07
C GLY A 68 10.94 -2.91 -4.36
N LEU A 69 12.03 -3.67 -4.30
CA LEU A 69 12.89 -3.93 -5.46
C LEU A 69 12.53 -5.22 -6.19
N THR A 70 11.98 -6.21 -5.47
CA THR A 70 11.86 -7.60 -5.89
C THR A 70 10.45 -8.17 -5.71
N GLY A 71 9.42 -7.33 -5.82
CA GLY A 71 8.05 -7.73 -5.60
C GLY A 71 7.54 -8.74 -6.62
N LYS A 72 6.73 -9.68 -6.13
CA LYS A 72 6.06 -10.69 -6.95
C LYS A 72 4.85 -11.27 -6.23
N VAL A 73 3.96 -11.89 -7.00
CA VAL A 73 2.90 -12.72 -6.44
C VAL A 73 3.48 -14.03 -5.92
N GLN A 74 3.19 -14.40 -4.68
CA GLN A 74 3.62 -15.65 -4.10
C GLN A 74 2.65 -16.18 -3.02
N PRO A 75 2.66 -17.51 -2.76
CA PRO A 75 1.97 -18.12 -1.63
C PRO A 75 2.42 -17.53 -0.29
N VAL A 76 1.49 -17.35 0.65
CA VAL A 76 1.79 -16.80 1.99
C VAL A 76 1.34 -17.76 3.09
N ASN A 77 2.30 -18.22 3.89
CA ASN A 77 2.00 -19.03 5.07
C ASN A 77 1.34 -18.16 6.16
N PRO A 78 0.29 -18.66 6.84
CA PRO A 78 -0.37 -17.92 7.90
C PRO A 78 0.53 -17.78 9.13
N ALA A 79 0.56 -16.58 9.70
CA ALA A 79 1.23 -16.28 10.97
C ALA A 79 0.19 -16.27 12.09
N TRP A 80 0.37 -17.14 13.08
CA TRP A 80 -0.57 -17.33 14.20
C TRP A 80 -0.08 -16.72 15.51
N GLY A 81 1.20 -16.31 15.57
CA GLY A 81 1.75 -15.61 16.73
C GLY A 81 1.43 -14.12 16.72
N VAL A 82 2.09 -13.39 17.60
CA VAL A 82 1.91 -11.94 17.76
C VAL A 82 2.32 -11.16 16.51
N GLU A 83 3.25 -11.70 15.71
CA GLU A 83 3.69 -11.15 14.43
C GLU A 83 2.56 -11.11 13.38
N GLY A 84 1.51 -11.91 13.53
CA GLY A 84 0.32 -11.85 12.67
C GLY A 84 -0.48 -10.54 12.80
N PHE A 85 -0.21 -9.74 13.84
CA PHE A 85 -0.81 -8.41 14.03
C PHE A 85 0.07 -7.27 13.53
N ASP A 86 1.29 -7.56 13.09
CA ASP A 86 2.15 -6.57 12.44
C ASP A 86 1.58 -6.26 11.04
N PRO A 87 1.23 -4.99 10.73
CA PRO A 87 0.66 -4.62 9.44
C PRO A 87 1.62 -4.85 8.26
N PHE A 88 2.90 -5.13 8.49
CA PHE A 88 3.90 -5.40 7.46
C PHE A 88 4.24 -6.89 7.30
N VAL A 89 3.64 -7.79 8.09
CA VAL A 89 3.82 -9.24 7.96
C VAL A 89 2.65 -9.84 7.16
N PRO A 90 2.86 -10.29 5.91
CA PRO A 90 1.76 -10.78 5.06
C PRO A 90 1.04 -12.02 5.65
N GLY A 91 1.74 -12.82 6.46
CA GLY A 91 1.17 -13.98 7.13
C GLY A 91 -0.03 -13.66 8.02
N GLY A 92 -0.09 -12.44 8.56
CA GLY A 92 -1.24 -11.92 9.30
C GLY A 92 -2.51 -11.81 8.45
N ILE A 93 -2.37 -11.54 7.14
CA ILE A 93 -3.51 -11.46 6.21
C ILE A 93 -4.15 -12.83 6.05
N ALA A 94 -3.35 -13.88 5.87
CA ALA A 94 -3.86 -15.24 5.71
C ALA A 94 -4.56 -15.74 6.99
N SER A 95 -3.92 -15.58 8.16
CA SER A 95 -4.51 -15.98 9.44
C SER A 95 -5.76 -15.16 9.78
N HIS A 96 -5.77 -13.85 9.50
CA HIS A 96 -6.94 -12.98 9.65
C HIS A 96 -8.14 -13.54 8.87
N HIS A 97 -7.98 -13.83 7.58
CA HIS A 97 -9.08 -14.31 6.74
C HIS A 97 -9.59 -15.70 7.18
N ILE A 98 -8.70 -16.61 7.57
CA ILE A 98 -9.08 -17.94 8.06
C ILE A 98 -9.84 -17.82 9.39
N ALA A 99 -9.33 -17.05 10.35
CA ALA A 99 -9.97 -16.88 11.66
C ALA A 99 -11.29 -16.10 11.57
N ALA A 100 -11.29 -14.95 10.88
CA ALA A 100 -12.47 -14.12 10.70
C ALA A 100 -13.55 -14.85 9.88
N GLY A 101 -13.16 -15.61 8.86
CA GLY A 101 -14.09 -16.43 8.09
C GLY A 101 -14.75 -17.53 8.95
N THR A 102 -13.96 -18.21 9.78
CA THR A 102 -14.48 -19.20 10.74
C THR A 102 -15.45 -18.58 11.74
N LEU A 103 -15.10 -17.42 12.31
CA LEU A 103 -16.00 -16.68 13.21
C LEU A 103 -17.27 -16.19 12.49
N GLY A 104 -17.15 -15.75 11.23
CA GLY A 104 -18.28 -15.34 10.40
C GLY A 104 -19.27 -16.49 10.15
N ILE A 105 -18.76 -17.71 9.94
CA ILE A 105 -19.56 -18.93 9.79
C ILE A 105 -20.29 -19.27 11.10
N LEU A 106 -19.60 -19.18 12.24
CA LEU A 106 -20.14 -19.61 13.54
C LEU A 106 -21.05 -18.58 14.21
N ALA A 107 -20.75 -17.28 14.09
CA ALA A 107 -21.39 -16.22 14.87
C ALA A 107 -22.13 -15.17 14.02
N GLY A 108 -21.94 -15.16 12.70
CA GLY A 108 -22.65 -14.24 11.81
C GLY A 108 -22.34 -12.75 12.05
N LEU A 109 -21.11 -12.43 12.49
CA LEU A 109 -20.69 -11.05 12.78
C LEU A 109 -19.67 -10.58 11.74
N PHE A 110 -19.90 -9.42 11.12
CA PHE A 110 -18.92 -8.72 10.28
C PHE A 110 -18.90 -7.24 10.65
N HIS A 111 -17.72 -6.68 10.92
CA HIS A 111 -17.57 -5.32 11.44
C HIS A 111 -17.62 -4.25 10.32
N LEU A 112 -18.29 -3.13 10.62
CA LEU A 112 -18.48 -1.97 9.75
C LEU A 112 -17.59 -0.80 10.21
N SER A 113 -16.31 -0.81 9.85
CA SER A 113 -15.41 0.36 9.97
C SER A 113 -14.31 0.35 8.91
N VAL A 114 -14.69 0.04 7.67
CA VAL A 114 -13.77 -0.25 6.56
C VAL A 114 -13.10 1.00 5.95
N PRO A 115 -13.81 2.12 5.68
CA PRO A 115 -13.20 3.21 4.91
C PRO A 115 -12.02 3.90 5.60
N PHE A 116 -12.14 4.18 6.91
CA PHE A 116 -11.08 4.84 7.67
C PHE A 116 -9.83 3.96 7.83
N VAL A 117 -10.02 2.64 8.00
CA VAL A 117 -8.91 1.69 8.12
C VAL A 117 -8.15 1.61 6.81
N VAL A 118 -8.85 1.47 5.67
CA VAL A 118 -8.20 1.39 4.35
C VAL A 118 -7.49 2.70 4.00
N ALA A 119 -8.08 3.86 4.33
CA ALA A 119 -7.42 5.15 4.16
C ALA A 119 -6.13 5.25 4.99
N GLY A 120 -6.16 4.79 6.25
CA GLY A 120 -5.00 4.73 7.11
C GLY A 120 -3.91 3.81 6.56
N THR A 121 -4.23 2.55 6.24
CA THR A 121 -3.24 1.59 5.74
C THR A 121 -2.64 2.00 4.39
N MET A 122 -3.42 2.67 3.53
CA MET A 122 -2.89 3.26 2.29
C MET A 122 -1.91 4.40 2.56
N TRP A 123 -2.22 5.29 3.50
CA TRP A 123 -1.38 6.45 3.78
C TRP A 123 -0.10 6.12 4.55
N TYR A 124 -0.17 5.19 5.51
CA TYR A 124 0.97 4.78 6.34
C TYR A 124 1.77 3.62 5.74
N GLY A 125 1.18 2.85 4.83
CA GLY A 125 1.75 1.63 4.30
C GLY A 125 1.39 0.40 5.14
N SER A 126 1.30 -0.75 4.47
CA SER A 126 1.05 -2.07 5.03
C SER A 126 1.41 -3.14 3.99
N ALA A 127 1.38 -4.41 4.39
CA ALA A 127 1.56 -5.54 3.49
C ALA A 127 0.53 -5.61 2.35
N THR A 128 -0.64 -4.95 2.50
CA THR A 128 -1.68 -4.90 1.45
C THR A 128 -1.56 -3.67 0.53
N THR A 129 -0.65 -2.74 0.82
CA THR A 129 -0.44 -1.51 0.04
C THR A 129 1.05 -1.37 -0.34
N PRO A 130 1.59 -2.31 -1.13
CA PRO A 130 3.00 -2.35 -1.48
C PRO A 130 3.39 -1.17 -2.39
N ILE A 131 4.58 -0.61 -2.15
CA ILE A 131 5.07 0.59 -2.84
C ILE A 131 5.32 0.40 -4.34
N GLU A 132 5.48 -0.84 -4.80
CA GLU A 132 5.61 -1.15 -6.22
C GLU A 132 4.28 -1.03 -6.98
N LEU A 133 3.16 -1.11 -6.27
CA LEU A 133 1.83 -1.00 -6.87
C LEU A 133 1.18 0.37 -6.61
N PHE A 134 1.55 1.04 -5.52
CA PHE A 134 0.92 2.29 -5.09
C PHE A 134 1.89 3.49 -4.98
N GLY A 135 3.19 3.29 -5.19
CA GLY A 135 4.22 4.30 -4.94
C GLY A 135 4.68 4.35 -3.46
N PRO A 136 5.78 5.07 -3.18
CA PRO A 136 6.29 5.20 -1.82
C PRO A 136 5.38 6.07 -0.94
N THR A 137 5.60 6.04 0.38
CA THR A 137 4.86 6.89 1.33
C THR A 137 5.63 8.17 1.61
N ARG A 138 4.93 9.23 2.06
CA ARG A 138 5.57 10.48 2.49
C ARG A 138 6.56 10.29 3.65
N TYR A 139 6.34 9.28 4.49
CA TYR A 139 7.15 9.02 5.66
C TYR A 139 8.54 8.51 5.26
N GLN A 140 8.63 7.78 4.15
CA GLN A 140 9.91 7.31 3.61
C GLN A 140 10.78 8.49 3.13
N TRP A 141 10.19 9.53 2.53
CA TRP A 141 10.90 10.76 2.20
C TRP A 141 11.34 11.52 3.46
N ASP A 142 10.40 11.78 4.38
CA ASP A 142 10.64 12.59 5.57
C ASP A 142 11.72 12.02 6.49
N GLN A 143 11.84 10.70 6.55
CA GLN A 143 12.85 10.00 7.36
C GLN A 143 14.13 9.68 6.58
N GLY A 144 14.19 9.98 5.28
CA GLY A 144 15.32 9.60 4.42
C GLY A 144 15.50 8.08 4.31
N TYR A 145 14.41 7.31 4.28
CA TYR A 145 14.42 5.85 4.33
C TYR A 145 15.26 5.23 3.20
N PHE A 146 14.99 5.61 1.95
CA PHE A 146 15.74 5.11 0.79
C PHE A 146 17.15 5.69 0.74
N GLN A 147 17.31 6.98 1.07
CA GLN A 147 18.61 7.63 1.20
C GLN A 147 19.54 6.82 2.13
N GLN A 148 19.09 6.46 3.32
CA GLN A 148 19.87 5.70 4.29
C GLN A 148 20.31 4.33 3.74
N GLU A 149 19.42 3.60 3.06
CA GLU A 149 19.77 2.33 2.43
C GLU A 149 20.79 2.48 1.30
N ILE A 150 20.64 3.52 0.47
CA ILE A 150 21.60 3.85 -0.59
C ILE A 150 22.98 4.11 0.03
N TYR A 151 23.07 4.99 1.03
CA TYR A 151 24.35 5.27 1.71
C TYR A 151 24.91 4.01 2.37
N ARG A 152 24.08 3.17 3.00
CA ARG A 152 24.52 1.90 3.58
C ARG A 152 25.17 0.98 2.54
N ARG A 153 24.56 0.85 1.35
CA ARG A 153 25.11 0.04 0.24
C ARG A 153 26.40 0.62 -0.31
N VAL A 154 26.46 1.93 -0.51
CA VAL A 154 27.68 2.61 -0.99
C VAL A 154 28.81 2.45 0.02
N SER A 155 28.55 2.70 1.32
CA SER A 155 29.54 2.53 2.39
C SER A 155 30.05 1.09 2.49
N ALA A 156 29.18 0.09 2.30
CA ALA A 156 29.59 -1.31 2.25
C ALA A 156 30.53 -1.58 1.05
N GLY A 157 30.21 -1.07 -0.13
CA GLY A 157 31.08 -1.20 -1.30
C GLY A 157 32.46 -0.54 -1.09
N LEU A 158 32.49 0.65 -0.48
CA LEU A 158 33.74 1.32 -0.13
C LEU A 158 34.57 0.53 0.90
N ALA A 159 33.92 -0.08 1.89
CA ALA A 159 34.58 -0.94 2.88
C ALA A 159 35.18 -2.21 2.24
N GLU A 160 34.64 -2.65 1.10
CA GLU A 160 35.17 -3.73 0.26
C GLU A 160 36.27 -3.24 -0.72
N ASN A 161 36.85 -2.06 -0.50
CA ASN A 161 37.87 -1.43 -1.34
C ASN A 161 37.42 -1.11 -2.77
N GLN A 162 36.12 -0.94 -3.01
CA GLN A 162 35.62 -0.47 -4.30
C GLN A 162 35.89 1.04 -4.43
N SER A 163 36.13 1.51 -5.65
CA SER A 163 36.13 2.95 -5.91
C SER A 163 34.74 3.54 -5.73
N LEU A 164 34.67 4.86 -5.54
CA LEU A 164 33.40 5.57 -5.39
C LEU A 164 32.48 5.39 -6.59
N SER A 165 33.04 5.42 -7.80
CA SER A 165 32.31 5.19 -9.05
C SER A 165 31.70 3.79 -9.12
N GLU A 166 32.46 2.77 -8.72
CA GLU A 166 31.98 1.37 -8.67
C GLU A 166 30.92 1.16 -7.60
N ALA A 167 31.06 1.79 -6.43
CA ALA A 167 30.07 1.68 -5.37
C ALA A 167 28.72 2.30 -5.80
N TRP A 168 28.75 3.48 -6.43
CA TRP A 168 27.55 4.14 -6.94
C TRP A 168 26.93 3.43 -8.14
N SER A 169 27.72 2.85 -9.04
CA SER A 169 27.20 2.15 -10.22
C SER A 169 26.44 0.86 -9.89
N LYS A 170 26.63 0.31 -8.68
CA LYS A 170 25.89 -0.85 -8.16
C LYS A 170 24.54 -0.49 -7.54
N ILE A 171 24.21 0.78 -7.38
CA ILE A 171 22.90 1.19 -6.86
C ILE A 171 21.84 0.98 -7.95
N PRO A 172 20.78 0.20 -7.68
CA PRO A 172 19.70 0.02 -8.65
C PRO A 172 19.00 1.34 -8.94
N GLU A 173 18.75 1.64 -10.22
CA GLU A 173 18.04 2.86 -10.61
C GLU A 173 16.65 2.95 -9.96
N LYS A 174 15.95 1.83 -9.79
CA LYS A 174 14.66 1.76 -9.08
C LYS A 174 14.77 2.26 -7.64
N LEU A 175 15.86 1.92 -6.93
CA LEU A 175 16.10 2.38 -5.55
C LEU A 175 16.41 3.88 -5.53
N ALA A 176 17.25 4.35 -6.45
CA ALA A 176 17.54 5.78 -6.59
C ALA A 176 16.27 6.59 -6.93
N PHE A 177 15.39 6.04 -7.77
CA PHE A 177 14.14 6.68 -8.15
C PHE A 177 13.15 6.75 -6.99
N TYR A 178 13.12 5.78 -6.08
CA TYR A 178 12.34 5.91 -4.85
C TYR A 178 12.82 7.05 -3.93
N ASP A 179 14.10 7.41 -4.00
CA ASP A 179 14.70 8.51 -3.22
C ASP A 179 14.56 9.89 -3.89
N TYR A 180 13.52 10.07 -4.71
CA TYR A 180 13.20 11.31 -5.41
C TYR A 180 11.87 11.89 -4.95
N ILE A 181 11.85 13.19 -4.62
CA ILE A 181 10.69 13.86 -4.02
C ILE A 181 9.46 13.91 -4.94
N GLY A 182 9.63 13.83 -6.27
CA GLY A 182 8.48 13.78 -7.20
C GLY A 182 7.63 12.53 -7.00
N ASN A 183 8.22 11.45 -6.45
CA ASN A 183 7.50 10.22 -6.10
C ASN A 183 6.79 10.29 -4.73
N ASN A 184 6.96 11.38 -3.96
CA ASN A 184 6.29 11.56 -2.68
C ASN A 184 4.81 11.94 -2.89
N PRO A 185 3.83 11.14 -2.40
CA PRO A 185 2.40 11.39 -2.62
C PRO A 185 1.90 12.68 -1.95
N ALA A 186 2.68 13.28 -1.05
CA ALA A 186 2.35 14.54 -0.39
C ALA A 186 2.83 15.80 -1.16
N LYS A 187 3.19 15.68 -2.45
CA LYS A 187 3.58 16.79 -3.34
C LYS A 187 2.56 17.13 -4.45
N GLY A 188 1.40 16.51 -4.41
CA GLY A 188 0.30 16.77 -5.36
C GLY A 188 -0.39 18.12 -5.14
N GLY A 189 -1.51 18.32 -5.83
CA GLY A 189 -2.42 19.45 -5.61
C GLY A 189 -3.84 19.06 -6.00
N LEU A 190 -4.85 19.54 -5.26
CA LEU A 190 -6.25 19.10 -5.40
C LEU A 190 -6.78 19.15 -6.85
N PHE A 191 -6.33 20.14 -7.62
CA PHE A 191 -6.76 20.35 -9.02
C PHE A 191 -5.66 20.07 -10.04
N ARG A 192 -4.53 19.49 -9.63
CA ARG A 192 -3.50 18.97 -10.55
C ARG A 192 -3.91 17.55 -10.96
N ALA A 193 -4.79 17.44 -11.95
CA ALA A 193 -5.35 16.18 -12.39
C ALA A 193 -4.44 15.45 -13.40
N GLY A 194 -4.50 14.11 -13.41
CA GLY A 194 -3.77 13.26 -14.35
C GLY A 194 -2.71 12.38 -13.67
N SER A 195 -1.90 11.71 -14.48
CA SER A 195 -0.76 10.92 -14.01
C SER A 195 0.38 11.82 -13.52
N MET A 196 1.30 11.24 -12.74
CA MET A 196 2.55 11.90 -12.36
C MET A 196 3.39 12.29 -13.58
N ASP A 197 3.39 11.46 -14.63
CA ASP A 197 4.07 11.73 -15.90
C ASP A 197 3.65 13.05 -16.56
N ASN A 198 2.41 13.51 -16.34
CA ASN A 198 1.95 14.81 -16.85
C ASN A 198 2.53 16.01 -16.08
N GLY A 199 3.08 15.77 -14.88
CA GLY A 199 3.73 16.76 -14.04
C GLY A 199 5.20 16.93 -14.40
N ASP A 200 6.04 15.98 -14.00
CA ASP A 200 7.50 16.06 -14.16
C ASP A 200 8.05 15.28 -15.36
N GLY A 201 7.19 14.59 -16.10
CA GLY A 201 7.55 13.86 -17.31
C GLY A 201 7.81 12.37 -17.09
N ILE A 202 8.21 11.68 -18.16
CA ILE A 202 8.55 10.26 -18.11
C ILE A 202 10.03 10.12 -17.75
N ALA A 203 10.33 9.37 -16.68
CA ALA A 203 11.70 9.07 -16.29
C ALA A 203 12.41 8.23 -17.38
N VAL A 204 13.58 8.68 -17.82
CA VAL A 204 14.35 8.03 -18.91
C VAL A 204 15.54 7.22 -18.38
N GLY A 205 16.23 7.72 -17.36
CA GLY A 205 17.40 7.05 -16.78
C GLY A 205 18.03 7.88 -15.66
N TRP A 206 18.87 7.25 -14.86
CA TRP A 206 19.53 7.91 -13.75
C TRP A 206 20.87 8.54 -14.18
N LEU A 207 21.08 9.81 -13.85
CA LEU A 207 22.31 10.55 -14.20
C LEU A 207 23.47 10.33 -13.21
N GLY A 208 23.30 9.42 -12.25
CA GLY A 208 24.28 9.16 -11.19
C GLY A 208 24.11 10.06 -9.96
N HIS A 209 24.99 9.88 -8.98
CA HIS A 209 24.99 10.65 -7.75
C HIS A 209 25.93 11.87 -7.85
N PRO A 210 25.42 13.09 -7.72
CA PRO A 210 26.27 14.29 -7.74
C PRO A 210 27.04 14.43 -6.44
N ILE A 211 28.31 14.83 -6.55
CA ILE A 211 29.17 15.17 -5.40
C ILE A 211 29.62 16.61 -5.55
N PHE A 212 29.20 17.46 -4.60
CA PHE A 212 29.59 18.85 -4.57
C PHE A 212 30.83 19.02 -3.70
N ARG A 213 31.79 19.83 -4.16
CA ARG A 213 32.98 20.18 -3.38
C ARG A 213 33.22 21.68 -3.42
N ASP A 214 33.70 22.24 -2.33
CA ASP A 214 34.20 23.61 -2.31
C ASP A 214 35.63 23.71 -2.87
N LYS A 215 36.18 24.93 -2.89
CA LYS A 215 37.54 25.19 -3.37
C LYS A 215 38.63 24.52 -2.51
N GLU A 216 38.31 24.16 -1.27
CA GLU A 216 39.16 23.39 -0.35
C GLU A 216 39.04 21.87 -0.56
N GLY A 217 38.14 21.41 -1.44
CA GLY A 217 37.92 20.00 -1.72
C GLY A 217 37.00 19.29 -0.71
N ARG A 218 36.38 20.01 0.22
CA ARG A 218 35.44 19.44 1.19
C ARG A 218 34.13 19.11 0.50
N GLU A 219 33.58 17.94 0.81
CA GLU A 219 32.28 17.52 0.30
C GLU A 219 31.15 18.35 0.94
N LEU A 220 30.19 18.75 0.11
CA LEU A 220 29.03 19.54 0.49
C LEU A 220 27.73 18.79 0.17
N PHE A 221 26.72 19.01 1.01
CA PHE A 221 25.41 18.38 0.91
C PHE A 221 24.33 19.44 0.69
N VAL A 222 23.50 19.25 -0.34
CA VAL A 222 22.34 20.11 -0.59
C VAL A 222 21.26 19.79 0.44
N ARG A 223 20.73 20.82 1.13
CA ARG A 223 19.60 20.63 2.03
C ARG A 223 18.35 20.21 1.23
N ARG A 224 17.83 19.01 1.49
CA ARG A 224 16.62 18.50 0.84
C ARG A 224 15.38 19.34 1.15
N MET A 225 14.49 19.47 0.17
CA MET A 225 13.19 20.12 0.32
C MET A 225 12.28 19.30 1.26
N PRO A 226 11.78 19.87 2.38
CA PRO A 226 10.78 19.21 3.20
C PRO A 226 9.41 19.17 2.51
N THR A 227 8.59 18.18 2.85
CA THR A 227 7.28 17.94 2.22
C THR A 227 6.38 19.19 2.16
N PHE A 228 6.37 20.02 3.21
CA PHE A 228 5.47 21.17 3.32
C PHE A 228 5.75 22.31 2.33
N PHE A 229 6.98 22.41 1.82
CA PHE A 229 7.40 23.55 1.02
C PHE A 229 7.08 23.35 -0.46
N GLU A 230 6.43 24.34 -1.08
CA GLU A 230 6.29 24.43 -2.54
C GLU A 230 7.54 25.01 -3.20
N THR A 231 8.20 25.95 -2.54
CA THR A 231 9.51 26.51 -2.93
C THR A 231 10.48 26.38 -1.76
N PHE A 232 11.76 26.13 -2.05
CA PHE A 232 12.78 25.93 -1.04
C PHE A 232 14.13 26.48 -1.53
N PRO A 233 14.89 27.22 -0.69
CA PRO A 233 16.16 27.80 -1.11
C PRO A 233 17.22 26.72 -1.38
N VAL A 234 18.20 27.06 -2.21
CA VAL A 234 19.39 26.23 -2.42
C VAL A 234 20.43 26.59 -1.38
N VAL A 235 20.69 25.68 -0.45
CA VAL A 235 21.70 25.83 0.60
C VAL A 235 22.52 24.54 0.68
N LEU A 236 23.83 24.68 0.70
CA LEU A 236 24.81 23.61 0.83
C LEU A 236 25.51 23.69 2.18
N VAL A 237 25.56 22.56 2.88
CA VAL A 237 26.20 22.41 4.19
C VAL A 237 27.36 21.41 4.12
N ASP A 238 28.34 21.53 5.01
CA ASP A 238 29.34 20.48 5.19
C ASP A 238 28.83 19.32 6.07
N GLY A 239 29.70 18.34 6.36
CA GLY A 239 29.37 17.18 7.19
C GLY A 239 28.97 17.50 8.64
N ASP A 240 29.31 18.71 9.13
CA ASP A 240 28.94 19.19 10.47
C ASP A 240 27.65 20.03 10.46
N GLY A 241 27.03 20.20 9.29
CA GLY A 241 25.82 21.00 9.12
C GLY A 241 26.09 22.51 9.03
N ILE A 242 27.34 22.94 8.86
CA ILE A 242 27.69 24.35 8.72
C ILE A 242 27.45 24.78 7.26
N VAL A 243 26.75 25.90 7.07
CA VAL A 243 26.48 26.45 5.72
C VAL A 243 27.79 26.87 5.06
N ARG A 244 28.01 26.42 3.81
CA ARG A 244 29.23 26.71 3.02
C ARG A 244 28.96 27.37 1.68
N ALA A 245 27.78 27.17 1.09
CA ALA A 245 27.39 27.83 -0.15
C ALA A 245 25.85 27.95 -0.26
N ASP A 246 25.38 28.92 -1.01
CA ASP A 246 23.96 29.14 -1.32
C ASP A 246 23.78 29.80 -2.70
N VAL A 247 22.52 29.89 -3.14
CA VAL A 247 22.13 30.80 -4.23
C VAL A 247 21.43 32.00 -3.59
N PRO A 248 22.07 33.18 -3.56
CA PRO A 248 21.48 34.36 -2.91
C PRO A 248 20.23 34.82 -3.67
N PHE A 249 19.31 35.46 -2.94
CA PHE A 249 18.04 35.97 -3.45
C PHE A 249 18.20 37.12 -4.46
#